data_AF-A0AAD7F5S2-F1
#
_entry.id   AF-A0AAD7F5S2-F1
#
_cell.length_a   1.000
_cell.length_b   1.000
_cell.length_c   1.000
_cell.angle_alpha   90.00
_cell.angle_beta   90.00
_cell.angle_gamma   90.00
#
_symmetry.space_group_name_H-M   'P 1'
#
loop_
_entity.id
_entity.type
_entity.pdbx_description
1 polymer ?
#
loop_
_entity_poly.entity_id
_entity_poly.type
_entity_poly.pdbx_seq_one_letter_code
_entity_poly.pdbx_strand_id
1 'polypeptide(L)'
;MATFTVSESTLSTFWTFVSADLFEAMTELIFYGILLVLVAFASVLLYRRPIASNRVLSVSTVVMFILATVQLAARLRSTTAAFRLFYLAMQGELVPQSAVANKANGEWVDSQFVEDVLLVTNDLVADGVLIYRCWFIWERNYKVIILPSLMLFVTTVLSYLSAYQGDYPSAGGPTVDLRFGFALGLLTNIVIVGLTASRIWMTRAKAVSRNVSDTTIQRYNTALAMVLESGAIICAWTIAYVITRSLCQPPVWRIFRGGLAQLLNIGPILIVVRVGLSQTLRGRSTSTSTSGTTVSDPNATLKSKMETV
;
A
#
# COMPACT_ATOMS: atom_id res chain seq x y z
N MET A 1 -5.77 -10.47 48.98
CA MET A 1 -4.88 -10.92 47.90
C MET A 1 -5.51 -12.19 47.32
N ALA A 2 -6.43 -12.04 46.36
CA ALA A 2 -7.26 -13.13 45.87
C ALA A 2 -6.53 -13.88 44.75
N THR A 3 -6.12 -15.11 45.04
CA THR A 3 -5.57 -16.07 44.08
C THR A 3 -6.72 -16.66 43.27
N PHE A 4 -6.72 -16.44 41.95
CA PHE A 4 -7.60 -17.19 41.04
C PHE A 4 -6.75 -18.19 40.24
N THR A 5 -7.17 -19.45 40.29
CA THR A 5 -6.84 -20.42 39.24
C THR A 5 -7.47 -19.92 37.94
N VAL A 6 -6.66 -19.60 36.94
CA VAL A 6 -7.16 -19.24 35.60
C VAL A 6 -8.07 -20.38 35.12
N SER A 7 -9.36 -20.11 34.94
CA SER A 7 -10.29 -21.11 34.39
C SER A 7 -9.85 -21.50 32.97
N GLU A 8 -10.08 -22.75 32.55
CA GLU A 8 -9.79 -23.20 31.17
C GLU A 8 -10.45 -22.29 30.11
N SER A 9 -11.61 -21.70 30.42
CA SER A 9 -12.30 -20.73 29.57
C SER A 9 -11.54 -19.41 29.37
N THR A 10 -10.82 -18.95 30.40
CA THR A 10 -10.01 -17.72 30.33
C THR A 10 -8.74 -17.98 29.52
N LEU A 11 -8.13 -19.15 29.69
CA LEU A 11 -6.91 -19.53 28.99
C LEU A 11 -7.15 -19.78 27.49
N SER A 12 -8.26 -20.42 27.14
CA SER A 12 -8.66 -20.63 25.74
C SER A 12 -8.99 -19.31 25.01
N THR A 13 -9.71 -18.40 25.67
CA THR A 13 -9.99 -17.05 25.13
C THR A 13 -8.69 -16.28 24.91
N PHE A 14 -7.80 -16.31 25.90
CA PHE A 14 -6.50 -15.65 25.83
C PHE A 14 -5.62 -16.22 24.70
N TRP A 15 -5.57 -17.55 24.55
CA TRP A 15 -4.88 -18.23 23.45
C TRP A 15 -5.44 -17.83 22.08
N THR A 16 -6.76 -17.68 21.96
CA THR A 16 -7.41 -17.25 20.72
C THR A 16 -6.94 -15.86 20.30
N PHE A 17 -6.73 -14.93 21.24
CA PHE A 17 -6.18 -13.61 20.93
C PHE A 17 -4.70 -13.65 20.52
N VAL A 18 -3.88 -14.40 21.26
CA VAL A 18 -2.43 -14.51 20.98
C VAL A 18 -2.18 -15.17 19.62
N SER A 19 -2.91 -16.25 19.31
CA SER A 19 -2.82 -16.88 17.99
C SER A 19 -3.27 -15.95 16.88
N ALA A 20 -4.31 -15.13 17.11
CA ALA A 20 -4.76 -14.15 16.13
C ALA A 20 -3.72 -13.03 15.87
N ASP A 21 -3.06 -12.51 16.90
CA ASP A 21 -1.96 -11.52 16.76
C ASP A 21 -0.77 -12.12 16.00
N LEU A 22 -0.50 -13.42 16.21
CA LEU A 22 0.58 -14.13 15.52
C LEU A 22 0.27 -14.28 14.02
N PHE A 23 -0.94 -14.76 13.67
CA PHE A 23 -1.34 -14.92 12.28
C PHE A 23 -1.41 -13.58 11.52
N GLU A 24 -1.84 -12.51 12.19
CA GLU A 24 -1.78 -11.14 11.67
C GLU A 24 -0.34 -10.75 11.30
N ALA A 25 0.60 -10.90 12.24
CA ALA A 25 2.01 -10.56 12.04
C ALA A 25 2.69 -11.42 10.97
N MET A 26 2.40 -12.72 10.91
CA MET A 26 2.94 -13.63 9.89
C MET A 26 2.49 -13.21 8.48
N THR A 27 1.22 -12.86 8.34
CA THR A 27 0.67 -12.42 7.05
C THR A 27 1.28 -11.09 6.64
N GLU A 28 1.38 -10.15 7.58
CA GLU A 28 2.00 -8.85 7.36
C GLU A 28 3.47 -9.00 6.92
N LEU A 29 4.23 -9.91 7.53
CA LEU A 29 5.63 -10.18 7.18
C LEU A 29 5.79 -10.72 5.75
N ILE A 30 4.88 -11.60 5.30
CA ILE A 30 4.89 -12.15 3.93
C ILE A 30 4.72 -11.02 2.91
N PHE A 31 3.71 -10.18 3.08
CA PHE A 31 3.47 -9.06 2.16
C PHE A 31 4.55 -7.98 2.26
N TYR A 32 5.09 -7.74 3.45
CA TYR A 32 6.22 -6.85 3.63
C TYR A 32 7.49 -7.35 2.90
N GLY A 33 7.72 -8.67 2.86
CA GLY A 33 8.79 -9.26 2.06
C GLY A 33 8.64 -8.96 0.56
N ILE A 34 7.42 -9.06 0.03
CA ILE A 34 7.09 -8.69 -1.36
C ILE A 34 7.34 -7.19 -1.57
N LEU A 35 6.89 -6.36 -0.64
CA LEU A 35 7.10 -4.92 -0.67
C LEU A 35 8.59 -4.55 -0.70
N LEU A 36 9.42 -5.22 0.10
CA LEU A 36 10.87 -4.99 0.17
C LEU A 36 11.53 -5.25 -1.18
N VAL A 37 11.18 -6.35 -1.85
CA VAL A 37 11.69 -6.66 -3.20
C VAL A 37 11.28 -5.57 -4.21
N LEU A 38 10.03 -5.11 -4.15
CA LEU A 38 9.54 -4.03 -5.03
C LEU A 38 10.24 -2.69 -4.77
N VAL A 39 10.45 -2.31 -3.51
CA VAL A 39 11.15 -1.09 -3.12
C VAL A 39 12.62 -1.17 -3.53
N ALA A 40 13.28 -2.31 -3.36
CA ALA A 40 14.66 -2.51 -3.79
C ALA A 40 14.77 -2.34 -5.32
N PHE A 41 13.88 -2.96 -6.08
CA PHE A 41 13.84 -2.82 -7.54
C PHE A 41 13.56 -1.38 -7.98
N ALA A 42 12.58 -0.72 -7.35
CA ALA A 42 12.28 0.70 -7.58
C ALA A 42 13.50 1.59 -7.30
N SER A 43 14.20 1.35 -6.19
CA SER A 43 15.36 2.14 -5.76
C SER A 43 16.54 1.99 -6.72
N VAL A 44 16.85 0.76 -7.18
CA VAL A 44 17.90 0.53 -8.18
C VAL A 44 17.59 1.27 -9.48
N LEU A 45 16.33 1.26 -9.90
CA LEU A 45 15.87 1.90 -11.12
C LEU A 45 15.93 3.43 -11.03
N LEU A 46 15.58 3.98 -9.88
CA LEU A 46 15.67 5.41 -9.58
C LEU A 46 17.12 5.90 -9.46
N TYR A 47 18.02 5.08 -8.89
CA TYR A 47 19.43 5.42 -8.72
C TYR A 47 20.21 5.41 -10.05
N ARG A 48 19.93 4.45 -10.94
CA ARG A 48 20.67 4.31 -12.21
C ARG A 48 20.34 5.38 -13.26
N ARG A 49 19.21 6.08 -13.14
CA ARG A 49 18.82 7.17 -14.05
C ARG A 49 18.00 8.21 -13.26
N PRO A 50 18.59 9.34 -12.82
CA PRO A 50 17.84 10.39 -12.18
C PRO A 50 16.85 10.97 -13.19
N ILE A 51 15.57 10.65 -13.02
CA ILE A 51 14.47 11.17 -13.84
C ILE A 51 14.48 12.70 -13.66
N ALA A 52 14.41 13.51 -14.73
CA ALA A 52 14.37 14.97 -14.56
C ALA A 52 13.17 15.48 -13.71
N SER A 53 12.19 14.60 -13.44
CA SER A 53 11.03 14.77 -12.57
C SER A 53 11.04 13.82 -11.34
N ASN A 54 12.23 13.42 -10.83
CA ASN A 54 12.38 12.29 -9.89
C ASN A 54 12.10 12.54 -8.42
N ARG A 55 12.26 13.78 -7.93
CA ARG A 55 12.34 14.00 -6.47
C ARG A 55 11.08 13.54 -5.76
N VAL A 56 9.91 13.83 -6.32
CA VAL A 56 8.65 13.44 -5.68
C VAL A 56 8.41 11.93 -5.75
N LEU A 57 8.79 11.27 -6.85
CA LEU A 57 8.63 9.82 -6.98
C LEU A 57 9.54 9.08 -5.99
N SER A 58 10.80 9.49 -5.92
CA SER A 58 11.78 8.92 -4.99
C SER A 58 11.40 9.20 -3.54
N VAL A 59 10.98 10.42 -3.20
CA VAL A 59 10.51 10.76 -1.85
C VAL A 59 9.27 9.95 -1.49
N SER A 60 8.31 9.79 -2.40
CA SER A 60 7.10 8.99 -2.14
C SER A 60 7.43 7.52 -1.83
N THR A 61 8.34 6.90 -2.57
CA THR A 61 8.76 5.52 -2.31
C THR A 61 9.47 5.37 -0.98
N VAL A 62 10.32 6.32 -0.60
CA VAL A 62 11.01 6.32 0.70
C VAL A 62 10.02 6.51 1.85
N VAL A 63 9.08 7.45 1.73
CA VAL A 63 8.06 7.71 2.75
C VAL A 63 7.15 6.48 2.95
N MET A 64 6.66 5.89 1.86
CA MET A 64 5.85 4.65 1.92
C MET A 64 6.62 3.49 2.55
N PHE A 65 7.90 3.33 2.21
CA PHE A 65 8.74 2.31 2.81
C PHE A 65 8.92 2.53 4.31
N ILE A 66 9.23 3.75 4.74
CA ILE A 66 9.37 4.08 6.17
C ILE A 66 8.06 3.80 6.90
N LEU A 67 6.91 4.24 6.37
CA LEU A 67 5.61 3.99 6.99
C LEU A 67 5.30 2.50 7.11
N ALA A 68 5.54 1.72 6.04
CA ALA A 68 5.38 0.27 6.07
C ALA A 68 6.30 -0.41 7.10
N THR A 69 7.55 0.07 7.25
CA THR A 69 8.50 -0.45 8.26
C THR A 69 8.05 -0.12 9.68
N VAL A 70 7.57 1.09 9.93
CA VAL A 70 7.09 1.55 11.24
C VAL A 70 5.85 0.76 11.65
N GLN A 71 4.94 0.52 10.70
CA GLN A 71 3.74 -0.27 10.93
C GLN A 71 4.08 -1.73 11.29
N LEU A 72 4.97 -2.37 10.53
CA LEU A 72 5.43 -3.72 10.85
C LEU A 72 6.13 -3.78 12.23
N ALA A 73 6.95 -2.78 12.55
CA ALA A 73 7.64 -2.72 13.84
C ALA A 73 6.66 -2.56 15.01
N ALA A 74 5.64 -1.71 14.86
CA ALA A 74 4.56 -1.56 15.85
C ALA A 74 3.82 -2.89 16.04
N ARG A 75 3.51 -3.60 14.94
CA ARG A 75 2.84 -4.90 15.01
C ARG A 75 3.69 -5.95 15.72
N LEU A 76 4.96 -6.09 15.37
CA LEU A 76 5.86 -7.04 16.01
C LEU A 76 6.03 -6.76 17.50
N ARG A 77 6.07 -5.49 17.91
CA ARG A 77 6.08 -5.10 19.32
C ARG A 77 4.83 -5.59 20.06
N SER A 78 3.65 -5.42 19.46
CA SER A 78 2.38 -5.85 20.05
C SER A 78 2.29 -7.38 20.16
N THR A 79 2.65 -8.10 19.09
CA THR A 79 2.68 -9.57 19.08
C THR A 79 3.67 -10.14 20.11
N THR A 80 4.87 -9.55 20.23
CA THR A 80 5.87 -10.00 21.22
C THR A 80 5.41 -9.75 22.66
N ALA A 81 4.76 -8.62 22.92
CA ALA A 81 4.20 -8.33 24.23
C ALA A 81 3.03 -9.29 24.57
N ALA A 82 2.18 -9.63 23.60
CA ALA A 82 1.10 -10.60 23.77
C ALA A 82 1.64 -12.02 24.08
N PHE A 83 2.68 -12.44 23.37
CA PHE A 83 3.33 -13.74 23.59
C PHE A 83 4.06 -13.81 24.93
N ARG A 84 4.70 -12.72 25.37
CA ARG A 84 5.33 -12.64 26.69
C ARG A 84 4.33 -12.88 27.82
N LEU A 85 3.15 -12.24 27.75
CA LEU A 85 2.10 -12.45 28.75
C LEU A 85 1.58 -13.90 28.75
N PHE A 86 1.49 -14.53 27.57
CA PHE A 86 1.13 -15.95 27.48
C PHE A 86 2.15 -16.86 28.16
N TYR A 87 3.43 -16.62 27.90
CA TYR A 87 4.52 -17.39 28.47
C TYR A 87 4.51 -17.33 30.00
N LEU A 88 4.37 -16.13 30.56
CA LEU A 88 4.30 -15.94 32.02
C LEU A 88 3.07 -16.63 32.63
N ALA A 89 1.92 -16.57 31.94
CA ALA A 89 0.70 -17.25 32.38
C ALA A 89 0.86 -18.78 32.41
N MET A 90 1.57 -19.37 31.43
CA MET A 90 1.82 -20.81 31.39
C MET A 90 2.81 -21.30 32.45
N GLN A 91 3.72 -20.43 32.93
CA GLN A 91 4.68 -20.77 33.97
C GLN A 91 4.08 -20.77 35.39
N GLY A 92 2.80 -20.43 35.54
CA GLY A 92 2.17 -20.32 36.84
C GLY A 92 2.66 -19.13 37.66
N GLU A 93 3.44 -18.22 37.06
CA GLU A 93 3.76 -16.95 37.69
C GLU A 93 2.49 -16.12 37.84
N LEU A 94 2.40 -15.38 38.94
CA LEU A 94 1.31 -14.44 39.23
C LEU A 94 1.31 -13.33 38.17
N VAL A 95 0.67 -13.58 37.03
CA VAL A 95 0.33 -12.50 36.10
C VAL A 95 -0.62 -11.59 36.87
N PRO A 96 -0.27 -10.32 37.12
CA PRO A 96 -1.13 -9.41 37.84
C PRO A 96 -2.49 -9.42 37.17
N GLN A 97 -3.57 -9.55 37.93
CA GLN A 97 -4.91 -9.45 37.36
C GLN A 97 -5.08 -8.09 36.68
N SER A 98 -4.33 -7.06 37.09
CA SER A 98 -4.19 -5.81 36.35
C SER A 98 -3.50 -5.95 35.00
N ALA A 99 -2.59 -6.89 34.72
CA ALA A 99 -1.99 -7.06 33.37
C ALA A 99 -2.94 -7.78 32.40
N VAL A 100 -3.72 -8.76 32.88
CA VAL A 100 -4.79 -9.43 32.10
C VAL A 100 -6.01 -8.51 31.98
N ALA A 101 -6.38 -7.83 33.07
CA ALA A 101 -7.43 -6.82 33.07
C ALA A 101 -6.99 -5.58 32.31
N ASN A 102 -5.72 -5.17 32.24
CA ASN A 102 -5.26 -4.04 31.39
C ASN A 102 -5.34 -4.42 29.90
N LYS A 103 -5.25 -5.72 29.57
CA LYS A 103 -5.63 -6.27 28.26
C LYS A 103 -7.14 -6.14 27.99
N ALA A 104 -7.96 -6.00 29.04
CA ALA A 104 -9.40 -5.78 28.99
C ALA A 104 -9.86 -4.33 29.35
N ASN A 105 -9.02 -3.50 29.97
CA ASN A 105 -9.41 -2.30 30.74
C ASN A 105 -8.58 -1.03 30.44
N GLY A 106 -7.64 -1.02 29.47
CA GLY A 106 -7.18 0.28 28.92
C GLY A 106 -5.74 0.39 28.39
N GLU A 107 -4.76 -0.32 28.95
CA GLU A 107 -3.34 -0.07 28.58
C GLU A 107 -2.96 -0.64 27.19
N TRP A 108 -3.75 -1.58 26.65
CA TRP A 108 -3.63 -2.09 25.28
C TRP A 108 -4.52 -1.36 24.28
N VAL A 109 -5.50 -0.59 24.75
CA VAL A 109 -6.29 0.31 23.89
C VAL A 109 -5.32 1.31 23.26
N ASP A 110 -4.31 1.78 24.00
CA ASP A 110 -3.25 2.63 23.46
C ASP A 110 -2.42 1.94 22.37
N SER A 111 -2.06 0.66 22.54
CA SER A 111 -1.28 -0.07 21.51
C SER A 111 -2.09 -0.36 20.26
N GLN A 112 -3.35 -0.77 20.40
CA GLN A 112 -4.23 -1.00 19.24
C GLN A 112 -4.61 0.32 18.56
N PHE A 113 -4.86 1.36 19.33
CA PHE A 113 -5.10 2.71 18.81
C PHE A 113 -3.91 3.19 17.98
N VAL A 114 -2.67 3.03 18.47
CA VAL A 114 -1.46 3.38 17.72
C VAL A 114 -1.36 2.58 16.42
N GLU A 115 -1.66 1.28 16.44
CA GLU A 115 -1.66 0.45 15.23
C GLU A 115 -2.71 0.88 14.20
N ASP A 116 -3.93 1.19 14.65
CA ASP A 116 -5.00 1.66 13.77
C ASP A 116 -4.71 3.05 13.22
N VAL A 117 -4.19 3.96 14.04
CA VAL A 117 -3.75 5.29 13.60
C VAL A 117 -2.63 5.19 12.55
N LEU A 118 -1.67 4.29 12.75
CA LEU A 118 -0.60 4.03 11.79
C LEU A 118 -1.16 3.47 10.48
N LEU A 119 -2.10 2.52 10.54
CA LEU A 119 -2.77 1.97 9.37
C LEU A 119 -3.52 3.05 8.58
N VAL A 120 -4.31 3.88 9.26
CA VAL A 120 -5.08 4.96 8.64
C VAL A 120 -4.16 6.03 8.04
N THR A 121 -3.06 6.35 8.73
CA THR A 121 -2.06 7.29 8.20
C THR A 121 -1.38 6.74 6.95
N ASN A 122 -1.07 5.44 6.94
CA ASN A 122 -0.46 4.77 5.79
C ASN A 122 -1.40 4.75 4.59
N ASP A 123 -2.68 4.42 4.80
CA ASP A 123 -3.73 4.48 3.77
C ASP A 123 -3.87 5.88 3.16
N LEU A 124 -3.95 6.90 4.03
CA LEU A 124 -4.00 8.32 3.63
C LEU A 124 -2.81 8.72 2.76
N VAL A 125 -1.60 8.30 3.13
CA VAL A 125 -0.38 8.62 2.37
C VAL A 125 -0.34 7.86 1.06
N ALA A 126 -0.74 6.57 1.06
CA ALA A 126 -0.76 5.74 -0.13
C ALA A 126 -1.69 6.32 -1.21
N ASP A 127 -2.91 6.63 -0.81
CA ASP A 127 -3.92 7.23 -1.69
C ASP A 127 -3.57 8.69 -2.05
N GLY A 128 -3.02 9.45 -1.10
CA GLY A 128 -2.55 10.81 -1.34
C GLY A 128 -1.48 10.87 -2.43
N VAL A 129 -0.56 9.90 -2.47
CA VAL A 129 0.47 9.79 -3.52
C VAL A 129 -0.17 9.44 -4.88
N LEU A 130 -1.19 8.57 -4.92
CA LEU A 130 -1.94 8.27 -6.14
C LEU A 130 -2.64 9.53 -6.67
N ILE A 131 -3.30 10.29 -5.79
CA ILE A 131 -3.97 11.53 -6.12
C ILE A 131 -2.99 12.59 -6.61
N TYR A 132 -1.84 12.77 -5.94
CA TYR A 132 -0.81 13.71 -6.36
C TYR A 132 -0.30 13.41 -7.77
N ARG A 133 -0.07 12.12 -8.08
CA ARG A 133 0.32 11.70 -9.43
C ARG A 133 -0.77 11.99 -10.44
N CYS A 134 -2.02 11.73 -10.07
CA CYS A 134 -3.17 12.07 -10.89
C CYS A 134 -3.16 13.58 -11.20
N TRP A 135 -2.96 14.44 -10.20
CA TRP A 135 -2.88 15.90 -10.38
C TRP A 135 -1.82 16.33 -11.38
N PHE A 136 -0.64 15.75 -11.26
CA PHE A 136 0.46 16.05 -12.16
C PHE A 136 0.13 15.63 -13.61
N ILE A 137 -0.51 14.46 -13.80
CA ILE A 137 -0.91 13.95 -15.12
C ILE A 137 -2.11 14.74 -15.71
N TRP A 138 -2.93 15.37 -14.88
CA TRP A 138 -4.05 16.23 -15.29
C TRP A 138 -3.64 17.66 -15.64
N GLU A 139 -2.35 17.91 -15.89
CA GLU A 139 -1.83 19.26 -16.20
C GLU A 139 -2.26 20.29 -15.13
N ARG A 140 -2.34 19.84 -13.87
CA ARG A 140 -2.80 20.63 -12.70
C ARG A 140 -4.27 21.04 -12.69
N ASN A 141 -5.16 20.37 -13.43
CA ASN A 141 -6.59 20.66 -13.36
C ASN A 141 -7.24 20.16 -12.05
N TYR A 142 -7.48 21.08 -11.11
CA TYR A 142 -8.00 20.77 -9.78
C TYR A 142 -9.43 20.19 -9.78
N LYS A 143 -10.27 20.50 -10.78
CA LYS A 143 -11.68 20.09 -10.81
C LYS A 143 -11.89 18.57 -10.72
N VAL A 144 -10.94 17.80 -11.26
CA VAL A 144 -11.03 16.33 -11.32
C VAL A 144 -10.62 15.67 -9.98
N ILE A 145 -9.96 16.42 -9.11
CA ILE A 145 -9.31 15.89 -7.91
C ILE A 145 -10.06 16.23 -6.64
N ILE A 146 -10.91 17.25 -6.71
CA ILE A 146 -11.82 17.63 -5.62
C ILE A 146 -12.65 16.42 -5.18
N LEU A 147 -13.19 15.64 -6.12
CA LEU A 147 -14.00 14.47 -5.79
C LEU A 147 -13.22 13.38 -5.01
N PRO A 148 -12.09 12.83 -5.51
CA PRO A 148 -11.33 11.82 -4.78
C PRO A 148 -10.70 12.35 -3.49
N SER A 149 -10.27 13.62 -3.44
CA SER A 149 -9.74 14.22 -2.21
C SER A 149 -10.81 14.40 -1.13
N LEU A 150 -12.04 14.76 -1.52
CA LEU A 150 -13.16 14.84 -0.60
C LEU A 150 -13.55 13.45 -0.06
N MET A 151 -13.62 12.44 -0.94
CA MET A 151 -13.92 11.07 -0.49
C MET A 151 -12.85 10.54 0.46
N LEU A 152 -11.57 10.72 0.11
CA LEU A 152 -10.45 10.34 0.97
C LEU A 152 -10.48 11.07 2.32
N PHE A 153 -10.85 12.36 2.33
CA PHE A 153 -10.99 13.10 3.59
C PHE A 153 -12.10 12.49 4.46
N VAL A 154 -13.25 12.19 3.87
CA VAL A 154 -14.39 11.59 4.59
C VAL A 154 -14.03 10.20 5.13
N THR A 155 -13.40 9.33 4.32
CA THR A 155 -12.98 8.01 4.81
C THR A 155 -11.93 8.09 5.89
N THR A 156 -10.95 8.99 5.75
CA THR A 156 -9.90 9.19 6.75
C THR A 156 -10.50 9.61 8.09
N VAL A 157 -11.45 10.55 8.10
CA VAL A 157 -12.13 10.99 9.32
C VAL A 157 -12.91 9.83 9.96
N LEU A 158 -13.65 9.06 9.15
CA LEU A 158 -14.40 7.90 9.65
C LEU A 158 -13.48 6.81 10.20
N SER A 159 -12.36 6.55 9.55
CA SER A 159 -11.38 5.56 10.00
C SER A 159 -10.69 5.99 11.30
N TYR A 160 -10.39 7.28 11.49
CA TYR A 160 -9.88 7.77 12.78
C TYR A 160 -10.94 7.70 13.89
N LEU A 161 -12.20 8.00 13.59
CA LEU A 161 -13.31 7.83 14.55
C LEU A 161 -13.48 6.35 14.93
N SER A 162 -13.30 5.44 13.98
CA SER A 162 -13.28 3.99 14.22
C SER A 162 -12.08 3.57 15.08
N ALA A 163 -10.89 4.13 14.82
CA ALA A 163 -9.69 3.85 15.62
C ALA A 163 -9.86 4.30 17.07
N TYR A 164 -10.51 5.44 17.30
CA TYR A 164 -10.83 5.94 18.64
C TYR A 164 -11.85 5.06 19.38
N GLN A 165 -12.77 4.43 18.66
CA GLN A 165 -13.70 3.47 19.26
C GLN A 165 -13.03 2.15 19.63
N GLY A 166 -12.00 1.74 18.89
CA GLY A 166 -11.39 0.43 18.99
C GLY A 166 -12.30 -0.70 18.50
N ASP A 167 -11.79 -1.93 18.49
CA ASP A 167 -12.59 -3.13 18.16
C ASP A 167 -13.62 -3.49 19.26
N TYR A 168 -13.61 -2.77 20.39
CA TYR A 168 -14.51 -2.98 21.53
C TYR A 168 -15.24 -1.69 21.88
N PRO A 169 -16.57 -1.70 21.99
CA PRO A 169 -17.34 -0.49 22.27
C PRO A 169 -16.98 0.07 23.65
N SER A 170 -16.23 1.17 23.67
CA SER A 170 -16.07 1.99 24.86
C SER A 170 -17.40 2.67 25.18
N ALA A 171 -17.91 2.48 26.40
CA ALA A 171 -19.18 3.06 26.84
C ALA A 171 -19.12 4.59 26.78
N GLY A 172 -19.80 5.20 25.78
CA GLY A 172 -19.99 6.65 25.68
C GLY A 172 -19.35 7.36 24.47
N GLY A 173 -18.70 6.65 23.55
CA GLY A 173 -18.22 7.25 22.28
C GLY A 173 -19.32 7.38 21.21
N PRO A 174 -19.21 8.30 20.23
CA PRO A 174 -20.17 8.43 19.13
C PRO A 174 -20.16 7.17 18.25
N THR A 175 -21.14 6.29 18.39
CA THR A 175 -21.19 4.99 17.68
C THR A 175 -21.15 5.18 16.16
N VAL A 176 -20.02 4.88 15.52
CA VAL A 176 -19.99 4.73 14.07
C VAL A 176 -20.29 3.26 13.77
N ASP A 177 -21.33 3.01 12.97
CA ASP A 177 -21.59 1.68 12.47
C ASP A 177 -20.44 1.30 11.52
N LEU A 178 -19.59 0.39 11.98
CA LEU A 178 -18.41 -0.09 11.27
C LEU A 178 -18.76 -0.60 9.86
N ARG A 179 -19.99 -1.08 9.64
CA ARG A 179 -20.46 -1.52 8.32
C ARG A 179 -20.49 -0.36 7.32
N PHE A 180 -20.92 0.82 7.76
CA PHE A 180 -20.89 2.03 6.94
C PHE A 180 -19.46 2.50 6.68
N GLY A 181 -18.59 2.43 7.69
CA GLY A 181 -17.15 2.74 7.54
C GLY A 181 -16.47 1.86 6.49
N PHE A 182 -16.70 0.54 6.55
CA PHE A 182 -16.16 -0.40 5.56
C PHE A 182 -16.76 -0.23 4.16
N ALA A 183 -18.07 0.00 4.05
CA ALA A 183 -18.71 0.25 2.77
C ALA A 183 -18.16 1.53 2.11
N LEU A 184 -17.95 2.60 2.89
CA LEU A 184 -17.36 3.84 2.41
C LEU A 184 -15.88 3.68 2.06
N GLY A 185 -15.11 2.92 2.84
CA GLY A 185 -13.71 2.60 2.52
C GLY A 185 -13.57 1.81 1.21
N LEU A 186 -14.40 0.77 1.02
CA LEU A 186 -14.49 0.01 -0.22
C LEU A 186 -14.88 0.90 -1.41
N LEU A 187 -15.93 1.71 -1.25
CA LEU A 187 -16.37 2.62 -2.30
C LEU A 187 -15.26 3.61 -2.69
N THR A 188 -14.53 4.13 -1.70
CA THR A 188 -13.43 5.06 -1.93
C THR A 188 -12.28 4.40 -2.66
N ASN A 189 -11.90 3.18 -2.29
CA ASN A 189 -10.90 2.40 -3.02
C ASN A 189 -11.32 2.16 -4.48
N ILE A 190 -12.57 1.74 -4.73
CA ILE A 190 -13.10 1.53 -6.08
C ILE A 190 -13.08 2.83 -6.88
N VAL A 191 -13.47 3.96 -6.28
CA VAL A 191 -13.46 5.27 -6.94
C VAL A 191 -12.05 5.74 -7.24
N ILE A 192 -11.10 5.59 -6.31
CA ILE A 192 -9.68 5.97 -6.51
C ILE A 192 -9.06 5.13 -7.63
N VAL A 193 -9.25 3.81 -7.62
CA VAL A 193 -8.77 2.91 -8.67
C VAL A 193 -9.41 3.27 -10.01
N GLY A 194 -10.73 3.46 -10.04
CA GLY A 194 -11.50 3.81 -11.24
C GLY A 194 -11.10 5.17 -11.83
N LEU A 195 -10.89 6.19 -11.01
CA LEU A 195 -10.43 7.51 -11.43
C LEU A 195 -9.00 7.45 -11.98
N THR A 196 -8.12 6.69 -11.32
CA THR A 196 -6.75 6.48 -11.79
C THR A 196 -6.72 5.75 -13.14
N ALA A 197 -7.49 4.66 -13.25
CA ALA A 197 -7.63 3.87 -14.47
C ALA A 197 -8.26 4.66 -15.62
N SER A 198 -9.36 5.37 -15.38
CA SER A 198 -10.06 6.17 -16.39
C SER A 198 -9.17 7.28 -16.97
N ARG A 199 -8.33 7.93 -16.15
CA ARG A 199 -7.36 8.90 -16.67
C ARG A 199 -6.30 8.25 -17.54
N ILE A 200 -5.75 7.10 -17.13
CA ILE A 200 -4.77 6.37 -17.95
C ILE A 200 -5.39 6.02 -19.31
N TRP A 201 -6.65 5.58 -19.32
CA TRP A 201 -7.41 5.31 -20.54
C TRP A 201 -7.63 6.55 -21.42
N MET A 202 -8.00 7.70 -20.84
CA MET A 202 -8.17 8.93 -21.61
C MET A 202 -6.86 9.42 -22.23
N THR A 203 -5.75 9.28 -21.49
CA THR A 203 -4.41 9.63 -21.98
C THR A 203 -4.00 8.73 -23.14
N ARG A 204 -4.30 7.44 -23.02
CA ARG A 204 -4.18 6.46 -24.11
C ARG A 204 -5.02 6.87 -25.32
N ALA A 205 -6.31 7.17 -25.14
CA ALA A 205 -7.21 7.51 -26.25
C ALA A 205 -6.71 8.74 -27.02
N LYS A 206 -6.19 9.75 -26.32
CA LYS A 206 -5.52 10.90 -26.94
C LYS A 206 -4.24 10.52 -27.69
N ALA A 207 -3.42 9.62 -27.14
CA ALA A 207 -2.21 9.14 -27.81
C ALA A 207 -2.52 8.37 -29.11
N VAL A 208 -3.57 7.54 -29.10
CA VAL A 208 -4.07 6.83 -30.29
C VAL A 208 -4.55 7.84 -31.35
N SER A 209 -5.35 8.84 -30.96
CA SER A 209 -5.85 9.87 -31.90
C SER A 209 -4.75 10.71 -32.56
N ARG A 210 -3.55 10.73 -31.98
CA ARG A 210 -2.38 11.47 -32.50
C ARG A 210 -1.41 10.58 -33.30
N ASN A 211 -1.79 9.35 -33.65
CA ASN A 211 -0.94 8.37 -34.35
C ASN A 211 0.43 8.18 -33.69
N VAL A 212 0.48 8.21 -32.35
CA VAL A 212 1.71 7.95 -31.60
C VAL A 212 2.05 6.46 -31.70
N SER A 213 3.34 6.12 -31.80
CA SER A 213 3.86 4.75 -31.91
C SER A 213 3.12 3.72 -31.03
N ASP A 214 2.80 2.56 -31.60
CA ASP A 214 2.15 1.42 -30.95
C ASP A 214 2.83 0.99 -29.64
N THR A 215 4.16 1.14 -29.58
CA THR A 215 4.95 0.85 -28.36
C THR A 215 4.56 1.74 -27.18
N THR A 216 4.10 2.96 -27.43
CA THR A 216 3.64 3.90 -26.40
C THR A 216 2.22 3.56 -25.94
N ILE A 217 1.35 3.14 -26.86
CA ILE A 217 -0.02 2.70 -26.57
C ILE A 217 0.02 1.42 -25.72
N GLN A 218 0.86 0.46 -26.07
CA GLN A 218 1.02 -0.79 -25.33
C GLN A 218 1.48 -0.54 -23.88
N ARG A 219 2.33 0.47 -23.64
CA ARG A 219 2.76 0.85 -22.28
C ARG A 219 1.60 1.35 -21.42
N TYR A 220 0.71 2.16 -21.99
CA TYR A 220 -0.49 2.60 -21.30
C TYR A 220 -1.44 1.43 -20.99
N ASN A 221 -1.59 0.47 -21.92
CA ASN A 221 -2.38 -0.74 -21.67
C ASN A 221 -1.82 -1.54 -20.50
N THR A 222 -0.50 -1.76 -20.45
CA THR A 222 0.10 -2.48 -19.32
C THR A 222 -0.05 -1.73 -18.00
N ALA A 223 0.15 -0.39 -18.00
CA ALA A 223 -0.02 0.42 -16.79
C ALA A 223 -1.47 0.41 -16.30
N LEU A 224 -2.43 0.48 -17.22
CA LEU A 224 -3.85 0.37 -16.92
C LEU A 224 -4.19 -1.00 -16.32
N ALA A 225 -3.73 -2.08 -16.95
CA ALA A 225 -3.93 -3.44 -16.46
C ALA A 225 -3.34 -3.61 -15.04
N MET A 226 -2.12 -3.13 -14.79
CA MET A 226 -1.51 -3.19 -13.46
C MET A 226 -2.31 -2.46 -12.39
N VAL A 227 -2.85 -1.26 -12.69
CA VAL A 227 -3.68 -0.50 -11.75
C VAL A 227 -5.00 -1.23 -11.48
N LEU A 228 -5.63 -1.78 -12.52
CA LEU A 228 -6.88 -2.52 -12.36
C LEU A 228 -6.67 -3.85 -11.63
N GLU A 229 -5.61 -4.58 -11.94
CA GLU A 229 -5.25 -5.85 -11.28
C GLU A 229 -4.92 -5.63 -9.79
N SER A 230 -4.06 -4.66 -9.47
CA SER A 230 -3.73 -4.34 -8.07
C SER A 230 -4.93 -3.77 -7.29
N GLY A 231 -5.73 -2.91 -7.92
CA GLY A 231 -6.96 -2.39 -7.31
C GLY A 231 -8.01 -3.48 -7.07
N ALA A 232 -8.15 -4.44 -8.00
CA ALA A 232 -9.03 -5.59 -7.83
C ALA A 232 -8.57 -6.49 -6.69
N ILE A 233 -7.26 -6.71 -6.54
CA ILE A 233 -6.69 -7.47 -5.40
C ILE A 233 -7.03 -6.78 -4.08
N ILE A 234 -6.84 -5.46 -3.96
CA ILE A 234 -7.17 -4.70 -2.74
C ILE A 234 -8.67 -4.77 -2.43
N CYS A 235 -9.53 -4.61 -3.44
CA CYS A 235 -10.98 -4.71 -3.27
C CYS A 235 -11.39 -6.12 -2.81
N ALA A 236 -10.90 -7.16 -3.48
CA ALA A 236 -11.19 -8.55 -3.12
C ALA A 236 -10.72 -8.88 -1.70
N TRP A 237 -9.53 -8.41 -1.33
CA TRP A 237 -8.96 -8.62 0.00
C TRP A 237 -9.76 -7.89 1.09
N THR A 238 -10.20 -6.66 0.81
CA THR A 238 -11.05 -5.89 1.74
C THR A 238 -12.44 -6.53 1.90
N ILE A 239 -13.03 -7.05 0.82
CA ILE A 239 -14.28 -7.82 0.89
C ILE A 239 -14.09 -9.08 1.74
N ALA A 240 -13.01 -9.84 1.51
CA ALA A 240 -12.69 -11.02 2.30
C ALA A 240 -12.51 -10.70 3.79
N TYR A 241 -11.85 -9.58 4.10
CA TYR A 241 -11.74 -9.07 5.47
C TYR A 241 -13.11 -8.81 6.10
N VAL A 242 -14.01 -8.08 5.41
CA VAL A 242 -15.35 -7.75 5.94
C VAL A 242 -16.20 -9.01 6.18
N ILE A 243 -16.17 -9.96 5.24
CA ILE A 243 -16.91 -11.22 5.35
C ILE A 243 -16.38 -12.05 6.52
N THR A 244 -15.07 -12.25 6.60
CA THR A 244 -14.46 -13.06 7.66
C THR A 244 -14.62 -12.42 9.03
N ARG A 245 -14.56 -11.09 9.12
CA ARG A 245 -14.88 -10.35 10.36
C ARG A 245 -16.32 -10.58 10.83
N SER A 246 -17.25 -10.77 9.90
CA SER A 246 -18.67 -10.96 10.22
C SER A 246 -19.04 -12.41 10.55
N LEU A 247 -18.28 -13.39 10.05
CA LEU A 247 -18.64 -14.81 10.10
C LEU A 247 -17.68 -15.68 10.90
N CYS A 248 -16.45 -15.22 11.17
CA CYS A 248 -15.38 -16.05 11.71
C CYS A 248 -14.79 -15.53 13.03
N GLN A 249 -14.10 -16.42 13.73
CA GLN A 249 -13.39 -16.14 14.98
C GLN A 249 -12.18 -15.21 14.75
N PRO A 250 -11.67 -14.53 15.81
CA PRO A 250 -10.54 -13.59 15.73
C PRO A 250 -9.32 -14.04 14.92
N PRO A 251 -8.85 -15.30 15.03
CA PRO A 251 -7.67 -15.74 14.28
C PRO A 251 -7.82 -15.65 12.76
N VAL A 252 -9.05 -15.82 12.25
CA VAL A 252 -9.29 -15.90 10.80
C VAL A 252 -9.33 -14.52 10.17
N TRP A 253 -10.10 -13.58 10.75
CA TRP A 253 -10.23 -12.25 10.14
C TRP A 253 -8.98 -11.38 10.31
N ARG A 254 -8.17 -11.63 11.35
CA ARG A 254 -6.91 -10.91 11.59
C ARG A 254 -5.83 -11.19 10.56
N ILE A 255 -5.84 -12.36 9.91
CA ILE A 255 -5.01 -12.67 8.74
C ILE A 255 -5.23 -11.62 7.65
N PHE A 256 -6.50 -11.35 7.32
CA PHE A 256 -6.84 -10.40 6.28
C PHE A 256 -6.49 -8.96 6.70
N ARG A 257 -6.64 -8.60 7.98
CA ARG A 257 -6.19 -7.28 8.47
C ARG A 257 -4.69 -7.07 8.27
N GLY A 258 -3.86 -8.06 8.62
CA GLY A 258 -2.40 -7.99 8.48
C GLY A 258 -1.94 -7.80 7.04
N GLY A 259 -2.64 -8.42 6.07
CA GLY A 259 -2.32 -8.25 4.65
C GLY A 259 -2.65 -6.87 4.08
N LEU A 260 -3.73 -6.22 4.55
CA LEU A 260 -4.19 -4.93 4.03
C LEU A 260 -3.13 -3.83 4.17
N ALA A 261 -2.48 -3.75 5.33
CA ALA A 261 -1.45 -2.76 5.65
C ALA A 261 -0.36 -2.63 4.56
N GLN A 262 0.07 -3.78 4.04
CA GLN A 262 1.15 -3.87 3.09
C GLN A 262 0.64 -3.82 1.63
N LEU A 263 -0.55 -4.39 1.36
CA LEU A 263 -1.19 -4.35 0.04
C LEU A 263 -1.47 -2.92 -0.44
N LEU A 264 -1.84 -2.01 0.46
CA LEU A 264 -2.07 -0.59 0.15
C LEU A 264 -0.81 0.10 -0.42
N ASN A 265 0.37 -0.30 0.05
CA ASN A 265 1.64 0.23 -0.44
C ASN A 265 2.10 -0.37 -1.77
N ILE A 266 1.71 -1.62 -2.06
CA ILE A 266 2.16 -2.35 -3.26
C ILE A 266 1.69 -1.65 -4.54
N GLY A 267 0.44 -1.18 -4.59
CA GLY A 267 -0.14 -0.53 -5.77
C GLY A 267 0.67 0.70 -6.24
N PRO A 268 0.83 1.73 -5.39
CA PRO A 268 1.61 2.92 -5.73
C PRO A 268 3.07 2.63 -6.13
N ILE A 269 3.71 1.63 -5.51
CA ILE A 269 5.11 1.26 -5.79
C ILE A 269 5.24 0.49 -7.11
N LEU A 270 4.32 -0.40 -7.45
CA LEU A 270 4.29 -1.07 -8.76
C LEU A 270 4.24 -0.06 -9.91
N ILE A 271 3.48 1.02 -9.74
CA ILE A 271 3.42 2.12 -10.70
C ILE A 271 4.78 2.82 -10.81
N VAL A 272 5.50 3.06 -9.70
CA VAL A 272 6.87 3.65 -9.72
C VAL A 272 7.81 2.79 -10.53
N VAL A 273 7.83 1.49 -10.23
CA VAL A 273 8.66 0.50 -10.91
C VAL A 273 8.40 0.52 -12.41
N ARG A 274 7.12 0.55 -12.82
CA ARG A 274 6.75 0.57 -14.23
C ARG A 274 7.20 1.86 -14.92
N VAL A 275 7.01 3.01 -14.28
CA VAL A 275 7.45 4.30 -14.83
C VAL A 275 8.96 4.31 -15.04
N GLY A 276 9.74 3.83 -14.06
CA GLY A 276 11.19 3.72 -14.21
C GLY A 276 11.60 2.74 -15.33
N LEU A 277 10.88 1.62 -15.50
CA LEU A 277 11.21 0.60 -16.50
C LEU A 277 10.89 1.07 -17.92
N SER A 278 9.78 1.81 -18.08
CA SER A 278 9.41 2.42 -19.35
C SER A 278 10.49 3.39 -19.86
N GLN A 279 11.17 4.06 -18.93
CA GLN A 279 12.24 5.02 -19.25
C GLN A 279 13.57 4.34 -19.58
N THR A 280 13.94 3.25 -18.90
CA THR A 280 15.15 2.47 -19.26
C THR A 280 15.03 1.89 -20.67
N LEU A 281 13.85 1.40 -21.05
CA LEU A 281 13.59 0.96 -22.42
C LEU A 281 13.73 2.12 -23.43
N ARG A 282 13.26 3.32 -23.09
CA ARG A 282 13.42 4.53 -23.92
C ARG A 282 14.88 4.93 -24.11
N GLY A 283 15.65 4.97 -23.02
CA GLY A 283 17.08 5.30 -23.08
C GLY A 283 17.90 4.31 -23.90
N ARG A 284 17.51 3.02 -23.87
CA ARG A 284 18.17 1.97 -24.68
C ARG A 284 17.87 2.10 -26.17
N SER A 285 16.62 2.41 -26.54
CA SER A 285 16.26 2.68 -27.95
C SER A 285 17.02 3.88 -28.52
N THR A 286 17.18 4.98 -27.76
CA THR A 286 17.93 6.16 -28.23
C THR A 286 19.43 5.88 -28.39
N SER A 287 20.05 5.09 -27.50
CA SER A 287 21.45 4.70 -27.66
C SER A 287 21.69 3.78 -28.85
N THR A 288 20.78 2.84 -29.14
CA THR A 288 20.93 1.93 -30.28
C THR A 288 20.70 2.63 -31.62
N SER A 289 19.81 3.62 -31.71
CA SER A 289 19.62 4.41 -32.92
C SER A 289 20.81 5.33 -33.23
N THR A 290 21.60 5.74 -32.23
CA THR A 290 22.77 6.63 -32.44
C THR A 290 23.99 5.84 -32.94
N SER A 291 24.06 4.53 -32.70
CA SER A 291 25.15 3.67 -33.20
C SER A 291 24.92 3.12 -34.63
N GLY A 292 23.80 3.45 -35.28
CA GLY A 292 23.40 2.90 -36.58
C GLY A 292 23.44 3.86 -37.76
N THR A 293 24.01 5.07 -37.62
CA THR A 293 24.04 6.07 -38.70
C THR A 293 25.44 6.63 -38.94
N THR A 294 26.42 5.76 -39.15
CA THR A 294 27.49 6.08 -40.11
C THR A 294 27.03 5.58 -41.47
N VAL A 295 26.09 6.29 -42.09
CA VAL A 295 25.95 6.24 -43.55
C VAL A 295 27.19 6.93 -44.07
N SER A 296 28.24 6.14 -44.30
CA SER A 296 29.38 6.53 -45.10
C SER A 296 28.84 6.88 -46.49
N ASP A 297 28.74 8.16 -46.77
CA ASP A 297 28.34 8.74 -48.04
C ASP A 297 29.30 8.25 -49.13
N PRO A 298 28.90 7.34 -50.05
CA PRO A 298 29.82 6.74 -51.02
C PRO A 298 30.33 7.76 -52.05
N ASN A 299 29.74 8.95 -52.10
CA ASN A 299 30.06 10.00 -53.06
C ASN A 299 31.16 10.97 -52.60
N ALA A 300 31.57 10.96 -51.33
CA ALA A 300 32.70 11.77 -50.87
C ALA A 300 34.05 11.17 -51.32
N THR A 301 34.14 9.85 -51.44
CA THR A 301 35.37 9.13 -51.82
C THR A 301 35.67 9.22 -53.31
N LEU A 302 34.66 9.39 -54.17
CA LEU A 302 34.83 9.52 -55.62
C LEU A 302 35.32 10.92 -56.05
N LYS A 303 34.96 11.99 -55.32
CA LYS A 303 35.49 13.33 -55.61
C LYS A 303 36.98 13.48 -55.30
N SER A 304 37.47 12.85 -54.22
CA SER A 304 38.91 12.93 -53.89
C SER A 304 39.82 12.18 -54.87
N LYS A 305 39.30 11.22 -55.64
CA LYS A 305 40.08 10.44 -56.62
C LYS A 305 40.12 11.03 -58.03
N MET A 306 39.27 12.01 -58.35
CA MET A 306 39.30 12.71 -59.64
C MET A 306 40.08 14.03 -59.60
N GLU A 307 40.50 14.52 -58.43
CA GLU A 307 41.36 15.70 -58.29
C GLU A 307 42.86 15.34 -58.23
N THR A 308 43.24 14.08 -58.47
CA THR A 308 44.64 13.62 -58.39
C THR A 308 45.15 12.87 -59.62
N VAL A 309 44.56 13.10 -60.80
CA VAL A 309 45.14 12.71 -62.10
C VAL A 309 44.93 13.86 -63.08
#